data_AF-A0A2M8GY36-F1
#
_entry.id   AF-A0A2M8GY36-F1
#
_cell.length_a   1.000
_cell.length_b   1.000
_cell.length_c   1.000
_cell.angle_alpha   90.00
_cell.angle_beta   90.00
_cell.angle_gamma   90.00
#
_symmetry.space_group_name_H-M   'P 1'
#
loop_
_entity.id
_entity.type
_entity.pdbx_description
1 polymer ?
#
loop_
_entity_poly.entity_id
_entity_poly.type
_entity_poly.pdbx_seq_one_letter_code
_entity_poly.pdbx_strand_id
1 'polypeptide(L)' 'MSNIYKIETFCESYVSRIADCITKAGGHCVIRGWAVLTDHVFDAQQTQKLFPMVSRTTDDLTDDDMYVWMNSDRAAA' A
#
# COMPACT_ATOMS: atom_id res chain seq x y z
N MET A 1 -8.58 14.47 3.30
CA MET A 1 -7.39 13.60 3.38
C MET A 1 -7.82 12.27 2.81
N SER A 2 -7.03 11.67 1.91
CA SER A 2 -7.31 10.31 1.47
C SER A 2 -7.24 9.36 2.67
N ASN A 3 -8.07 8.32 2.69
CA ASN A 3 -8.05 7.29 3.74
C ASN A 3 -6.86 6.38 3.48
N ILE A 4 -5.68 6.79 3.95
CA ILE A 4 -4.45 6.01 3.84
C ILE A 4 -4.54 4.82 4.78
N TYR A 5 -4.10 3.66 4.33
CA TYR A 5 -3.99 2.46 5.13
C TYR A 5 -2.76 1.66 4.71
N LYS A 6 -2.39 0.70 5.55
CA LYS A 6 -1.23 -0.15 5.39
C LYS A 6 -1.65 -1.58 5.10
N ILE A 7 -1.00 -2.19 4.12
CA ILE A 7 -1.12 -3.61 3.76
C ILE A 7 0.21 -4.27 4.11
N GLU A 8 0.20 -5.15 5.09
CA GLU A 8 1.37 -5.91 5.51
C GLU A 8 1.42 -7.25 4.79
N THR A 9 2.63 -7.79 4.64
CA THR A 9 2.85 -9.14 4.12
C THR A 9 3.97 -9.85 4.89
N PHE A 10 4.02 -11.17 4.78
CA PHE A 10 5.08 -12.01 5.36
C PHE A 10 6.24 -12.27 4.38
N CYS A 11 6.14 -11.80 3.14
CA CYS A 11 7.13 -12.07 2.10
C CYS A 11 7.52 -10.78 1.38
N GLU A 12 8.81 -10.48 1.32
CA GLU A 12 9.34 -9.30 0.61
C GLU A 12 8.91 -9.27 -0.86
N SER A 13 8.91 -10.43 -1.54
CA SER A 13 8.50 -10.51 -2.95
C SER A 13 7.01 -10.17 -3.18
N TYR A 14 6.18 -10.25 -2.14
CA TYR A 14 4.76 -9.91 -2.24
C TYR A 14 4.52 -8.40 -2.15
N VAL A 15 5.39 -7.67 -1.46
CA VAL A 15 5.32 -6.19 -1.36
C VAL A 15 5.36 -5.57 -2.75
N SER A 16 6.36 -5.94 -3.54
CA SER A 16 6.52 -5.41 -4.91
C SER A 16 5.34 -5.80 -5.81
N ARG A 17 4.78 -7.01 -5.65
CA ARG A 17 3.61 -7.45 -6.44
C ARG A 17 2.34 -6.69 -6.07
N ILE A 18 2.14 -6.40 -4.79
CA ILE A 18 1.02 -5.58 -4.30
C ILE A 18 1.15 -4.15 -4.85
N ALA A 19 2.33 -3.54 -4.73
CA ALA A 19 2.60 -2.21 -5.27
C ALA A 19 2.40 -2.15 -6.79
N ASP A 20 2.85 -3.18 -7.53
CA ASP A 20 2.61 -3.34 -8.96
C ASP A 20 1.11 -3.39 -9.31
N CYS A 21 0.30 -4.10 -8.51
CA CYS A 21 -1.14 -4.17 -8.72
C CYS A 21 -1.81 -2.81 -8.55
N ILE A 22 -1.40 -2.04 -7.54
CA ILE A 22 -1.94 -0.70 -7.26
C ILE A 22 -1.56 0.29 -8.36
N THR A 23 -0.26 0.35 -8.69
CA THR A 23 0.26 1.28 -9.71
C THR A 23 -0.31 0.99 -11.11
N LYS A 24 -0.47 -0.29 -11.49
CA LYS A 24 -1.14 -0.67 -12.75
C LYS A 24 -2.62 -0.27 -12.79
N ALA A 25 -3.26 -0.13 -11.63
CA ALA A 25 -4.62 0.38 -11.51
C ALA A 25 -4.68 1.92 -11.47
N GLY A 26 -3.53 2.61 -11.56
CA GLY A 26 -3.43 4.06 -11.44
C GLY A 26 -3.51 4.58 -10.00
N GLY A 27 -3.42 3.70 -9.01
CA GLY A 27 -3.42 4.06 -7.60
C GLY A 27 -2.04 4.52 -7.11
N HIS A 28 -2.04 5.27 -6.01
CA HIS A 28 -0.82 5.70 -5.34
C HIS A 28 -0.46 4.73 -4.21
N CYS A 29 0.82 4.38 -4.10
CA CYS A 29 1.32 3.59 -3.00
C CYS A 29 2.80 3.83 -2.71
N VAL A 30 3.20 3.56 -1.47
CA VAL A 30 4.59 3.62 -1.02
C VAL A 30 4.98 2.31 -0.36
N ILE A 31 6.13 1.77 -0.71
CA ILE A 31 6.69 0.58 -0.07
C ILE A 31 7.41 0.98 1.23
N ARG A 32 7.07 0.32 2.32
CA ARG A 32 7.69 0.49 3.65
C ARG A 32 8.04 -0.88 4.22
N GLY A 33 9.28 -1.32 4.00
CA GLY A 33 9.74 -2.63 4.46
C GLY A 33 8.87 -3.76 3.88
N TRP A 34 8.21 -4.54 4.73
CA TRP A 34 7.29 -5.60 4.33
C TRP A 34 5.83 -5.15 4.24
N ALA A 35 5.60 -3.87 4.01
CA ALA A 35 4.27 -3.29 3.89
C ALA A 35 4.16 -2.30 2.73
N VAL A 36 2.93 -2.05 2.33
CA VAL A 36 2.55 -1.03 1.35
C VAL A 36 1.58 -0.07 2.01
N LEU A 37 1.91 1.22 1.99
CA LEU A 37 0.99 2.31 2.32
C LEU A 37 0.25 2.70 1.05
N THR A 38 -1.06 2.88 1.11
CA THR A 38 -1.87 3.26 -0.06
C THR A 38 -3.17 3.91 0.36
N ASP A 39 -3.71 4.75 -0.52
CA ASP A 39 -5.08 5.23 -0.48
C ASP A 39 -5.96 4.62 -1.59
N HIS A 40 -5.42 3.64 -2.32
CA HIS A 40 -6.11 2.98 -3.41
C HIS A 40 -7.32 2.22 -2.91
N VAL A 41 -8.48 2.44 -3.54
CA VAL A 41 -9.71 1.72 -3.21
C VAL A 41 -9.79 0.48 -4.09
N PHE A 42 -9.69 -0.69 -3.48
CA PHE A 42 -9.76 -1.96 -4.21
C PHE A 42 -11.20 -2.39 -4.51
N ASP A 43 -11.41 -2.87 -5.73
CA ASP A 43 -12.61 -3.63 -6.06
C ASP A 43 -12.50 -5.10 -5.63
N ALA A 44 -13.59 -5.86 -5.76
CA ALA A 44 -13.63 -7.28 -5.38
C ALA A 44 -12.66 -8.15 -6.17
N GLN A 45 -12.45 -7.87 -7.46
CA GLN A 45 -11.58 -8.65 -8.34
C GLN A 45 -10.10 -8.40 -8.01
N GLN A 46 -9.73 -7.15 -7.74
CA GLN A 46 -8.40 -6.80 -7.27
C GLN A 46 -8.14 -7.43 -5.90
N THR A 47 -9.09 -7.31 -4.97
CA THR A 47 -8.98 -7.89 -3.63
C THR A 47 -8.73 -9.39 -3.68
N GLN A 48 -9.43 -10.15 -4.54
CA GLN A 48 -9.19 -11.59 -4.70
C GLN A 48 -7.76 -11.93 -5.13
N LYS A 49 -7.13 -11.08 -5.94
CA LYS A 49 -5.73 -11.27 -6.36
C LYS A 49 -4.75 -10.95 -5.24
N LEU A 50 -5.04 -9.94 -4.42
CA LEU A 50 -4.20 -9.53 -3.31
C LEU A 50 -4.32 -10.46 -2.09
N PHE A 51 -5.50 -10.98 -1.80
CA PHE A 51 -5.81 -11.70 -0.56
C PHE A 51 -4.77 -12.77 -0.16
N PRO A 52 -4.24 -13.61 -1.09
CA PRO A 52 -3.22 -14.60 -0.75
C PRO A 52 -1.86 -14.03 -0.32
N MET A 53 -1.61 -12.75 -0.62
CA MET A 53 -0.35 -12.06 -0.34
C MET A 53 -0.41 -11.20 0.93
N VAL A 54 -1.61 -10.92 1.45
CA VAL A 54 -1.84 -10.01 2.58
C VAL A 54 -1.77 -10.79 3.90
N SER A 55 -0.97 -10.29 4.84
CA SER A 55 -0.99 -10.77 6.22
C SER A 55 -1.99 -10.01 7.08
N ARG A 56 -2.02 -8.69 6.93
CA ARG A 56 -2.85 -7.77 7.71
C ARG A 56 -3.11 -6.50 6.91
N THR A 57 -4.28 -5.91 7.14
CA THR A 57 -4.57 -4.52 6.76
C THR A 57 -4.83 -3.70 8.02
N THR A 58 -4.40 -2.45 8.03
CA THR A 58 -4.58 -1.56 9.20
C THR A 58 -4.59 -0.09 8.79
N ASP A 59 -5.47 0.69 9.39
CA ASP A 59 -5.51 2.15 9.35
C ASP A 59 -4.82 2.81 10.55
N ASP A 60 -4.40 1.99 11.53
CA ASP A 60 -3.49 2.40 12.61
C ASP A 60 -2.07 2.61 12.04
N LEU A 61 -1.80 3.85 11.63
CA LEU A 61 -0.55 4.29 11.02
C LEU A 61 0.33 5.00 12.06
N THR A 62 1.62 4.67 12.05
CA THR A 62 2.59 5.36 12.90
C THR A 62 2.94 6.74 12.34
N ASP A 63 3.50 7.62 13.17
CA ASP A 63 4.00 8.92 12.72
C ASP A 63 5.04 8.80 11.60
N ASP A 64 5.86 7.73 11.64
CA ASP A 64 6.85 7.40 10.61
C ASP A 64 6.18 7.00 9.28
N ASP A 65 5.13 6.17 9.33
CA ASP A 65 4.35 5.80 8.14
C ASP A 65 3.76 7.05 7.47
N MET A 66 3.20 7.97 8.28
CA MET A 66 2.60 9.22 7.80
C MET A 66 3.66 10.18 7.23
N TYR A 67 4.82 10.30 7.87
CA TYR A 67 5.92 11.12 7.38
C TYR A 67 6.42 10.64 6.02
N VAL A 68 6.59 9.33 5.84
CA VAL A 68 7.00 8.74 4.56
C VAL A 68 5.95 9.00 3.47
N TRP A 69 4.67 8.80 3.77
CA TRP A 69 3.58 9.09 2.84
C TRP A 69 3.59 10.55 2.38
N MET A 70 3.62 11.51 3.30
CA MET A 70 3.58 12.94 2.97
C MET A 70 4.77 13.42 2.12
N ASN A 71 5.93 12.76 2.24
CA ASN A 71 7.11 13.09 1.46
C ASN A 71 7.16 12.37 0.10
N SER A 72 6.43 11.26 -0.06
CA SER A 72 6.32 10.56 -1.34
C SER A 72 5.57 11.38 -2.40
N ASP A 73 4.48 12.05 -2.00
CA ASP A 73 3.69 12.93 -2.88
C ASP A 73 4.50 14.14 -3.37
N ARG A 74 5.46 14.62 -2.56
CA ARG A 74 6.33 15.75 -2.92
C ARG A 74 7.43 15.39 -3.92
N ALA A 75 7.80 14.11 -4.03
CA ALA A 75 8.80 13.65 -4.99
C ALA A 75 8.23 13.44 -6.40
N ALA A 76 6.91 13.38 -6.53
CA ALA A 76 6.20 13.17 -7.80
C ALA A 76 5.72 14.48 -8.48
N ALA A 77 6.00 15.65 -7.89
CA ALA A 77 5.64 16.98 -8.38
C ALA A 77 6.89 17.79 -8.80
#